data_AF-A0ABD3WZJ9-F1
#
_entry.id   AF-A0ABD3WZJ9-F1
#
_cell.length_a   1.000
_cell.length_b   1.000
_cell.length_c   1.000
_cell.angle_alpha   90.00
_cell.angle_beta   90.00
_cell.angle_gamma   90.00
#
_symmetry.space_group_name_H-M   'P 1'
#
loop_
_entity.id
_entity.type
_entity.pdbx_description
1 polymer ?
#
loop_
_entity_poly.entity_id
_entity_poly.type
_entity_poly.pdbx_seq_one_letter_code
_entity_poly.pdbx_strand_id
1 'polypeptide(L)'
;MSKPEDVIAVYQLALRDLREVMEAHIQFLTMMADDHVQYAAEIVHTIEAHIEKVKPREKLPAIYLIDSIVKDLPQSSYKSLFTKNIVRTFTSVFEKVNDKTRLALFAVRLSWVGVFPNNALYRLDWQIKSRLDPGWPIKATPPVLGSNHVDPSCLQSWQQYSKMWLDCKDNDSTLLQHVQNAKIMTVQHVQIAKIMTVQHVQNAKIMTHVQNAKIMTVLFNLQLVKRKIMKKRFFKHFYLCLLKWCRSEEENTKPSVHFLNLKKKKQQEN
;
A
#
# COMPACT_ATOMS: atom_id res chain seq x y z
N MET A 1 7.16 19.82 -41.28
CA MET A 1 5.91 19.09 -40.96
C MET A 1 6.09 17.64 -41.33
N SER A 2 5.88 16.71 -40.39
CA SER A 2 5.84 15.28 -40.69
C SER A 2 4.70 14.97 -41.66
N LYS A 3 4.88 14.00 -42.56
CA LYS A 3 3.84 13.64 -43.52
C LYS A 3 2.63 13.06 -42.77
N PRO A 4 1.39 13.28 -43.25
CA PRO A 4 0.19 12.71 -42.63
C PRO A 4 0.27 11.19 -42.47
N GLU A 5 0.81 10.51 -43.48
CA GLU A 5 0.98 9.05 -43.49
C GLU A 5 1.84 8.55 -42.32
N ASP A 6 2.93 9.26 -42.00
CA ASP A 6 3.83 8.88 -40.91
C ASP A 6 3.12 8.98 -39.56
N VAL A 7 2.37 10.07 -39.36
CA VAL A 7 1.59 10.30 -38.12
C VAL A 7 0.54 9.21 -37.94
N ILE A 8 -0.21 8.88 -39.00
CA ILE A 8 -1.23 7.83 -38.96
C ILE A 8 -0.60 6.46 -38.72
N ALA A 9 0.55 6.16 -39.34
CA ALA A 9 1.26 4.89 -39.12
C ALA A 9 1.69 4.74 -37.65
N VAL A 10 2.24 5.80 -37.04
CA VAL A 10 2.63 5.78 -35.63
C VAL A 10 1.40 5.63 -34.72
N TYR A 11 0.32 6.36 -35.01
CA TYR A 11 -0.94 6.24 -34.26
C TYR A 11 -1.53 4.82 -34.35
N GLN A 12 -1.50 4.22 -35.53
CA GLN A 12 -1.94 2.84 -35.76
C GLN A 12 -1.11 1.83 -34.96
N LEU A 13 0.21 2.02 -34.88
CA LEU A 13 1.07 1.17 -34.08
C LEU A 13 0.72 1.28 -32.59
N ALA A 14 0.58 2.50 -32.06
CA ALA A 14 0.19 2.73 -30.68
C ALA A 14 -1.19 2.14 -30.34
N LEU A 15 -2.15 2.18 -31.29
CA LEU A 15 -3.48 1.56 -31.11
C LEU A 15 -3.43 0.03 -31.02
N ARG A 16 -2.50 -0.65 -31.71
CA ARG A 16 -2.41 -2.13 -31.68
C ARG A 16 -2.12 -2.68 -30.28
N ASP A 17 -1.49 -1.87 -29.45
CA ASP A 17 -1.15 -2.25 -28.08
C ASP A 17 -2.29 -1.98 -27.09
N LEU A 18 -3.37 -1.30 -27.51
CA LEU A 18 -4.52 -0.96 -26.67
C LEU A 18 -5.41 -2.20 -26.45
N ARG A 19 -4.95 -3.11 -25.58
CA ARG A 19 -5.60 -4.40 -25.36
C ARG A 19 -6.57 -4.42 -24.18
N GLU A 20 -6.29 -3.59 -23.18
CA GLU A 20 -7.04 -3.49 -21.93
C GLU A 20 -7.27 -2.02 -21.58
N VAL A 21 -8.19 -1.76 -20.64
CA VAL A 21 -8.51 -0.40 -20.20
C VAL A 21 -7.38 0.09 -19.28
N MET A 22 -6.30 0.57 -19.91
CA MET A 22 -5.14 1.18 -19.28
C MET A 22 -5.20 2.69 -19.46
N GLU A 23 -5.47 3.41 -18.37
CA GLU A 23 -5.66 4.87 -18.37
C GLU A 23 -4.46 5.60 -18.99
N ALA A 24 -3.23 5.24 -18.60
CA ALA A 24 -2.02 5.85 -19.14
C ALA A 24 -1.87 5.67 -20.66
N HIS A 25 -2.34 4.54 -21.21
CA HIS A 25 -2.27 4.30 -22.65
C HIS A 25 -3.36 5.08 -23.40
N ILE A 26 -4.56 5.15 -22.83
CA ILE A 26 -5.64 5.99 -23.36
C ILE A 26 -5.20 7.47 -23.38
N GLN A 27 -4.65 7.97 -22.26
CA GLN A 27 -4.13 9.33 -22.16
C GLN A 27 -3.02 9.61 -23.16
N PHE A 28 -2.09 8.67 -23.35
CA PHE A 28 -1.05 8.78 -24.36
C PHE A 28 -1.63 8.92 -25.79
N LEU A 29 -2.61 8.09 -26.14
CA LEU A 29 -3.29 8.16 -27.44
C LEU A 29 -4.13 9.44 -27.60
N THR A 30 -4.70 9.97 -26.51
CA THR A 30 -5.41 11.26 -26.50
C THR A 30 -4.44 12.42 -26.72
N MET A 31 -3.27 12.42 -26.06
CA MET A 31 -2.21 13.40 -26.26
C MET A 31 -1.71 13.40 -27.71
N MET A 32 -1.46 12.21 -28.28
CA MET A 32 -1.10 12.09 -29.69
C MET A 32 -2.18 12.65 -30.64
N ALA A 33 -3.45 12.51 -30.28
CA ALA A 33 -4.55 13.07 -31.06
C ALA A 33 -4.60 14.61 -30.95
N ASP A 34 -4.26 15.17 -29.79
CA ASP A 34 -4.18 16.61 -29.56
C ASP A 34 -3.01 17.27 -30.32
N ASP A 35 -1.83 16.65 -30.28
CA ASP A 35 -0.64 17.11 -31.01
C ASP A 35 -0.85 17.15 -32.54
N HIS A 36 -1.87 16.42 -33.02
CA HIS A 36 -2.12 16.17 -34.43
C HIS A 36 -3.58 16.43 -34.85
N VAL A 37 -4.23 17.43 -34.25
CA VAL A 37 -5.62 17.84 -34.57
C VAL A 37 -5.83 18.12 -36.07
N GLN A 38 -4.81 18.56 -36.81
CA GLN A 38 -4.92 18.76 -38.27
C GLN A 38 -5.25 17.48 -39.05
N TYR A 39 -4.96 16.30 -38.49
CA TYR A 39 -5.22 14.98 -39.08
C TYR A 39 -6.38 14.25 -38.39
N ALA A 40 -7.29 15.01 -37.76
CA ALA A 40 -8.37 14.45 -36.96
C ALA A 40 -9.29 13.50 -37.75
N ALA A 41 -9.56 13.79 -39.03
CA ALA A 41 -10.42 12.93 -39.85
C ALA A 41 -9.81 11.54 -40.07
N GLU A 42 -8.52 11.49 -40.35
CA GLU A 42 -7.75 10.28 -40.57
C GLU A 42 -7.53 9.50 -39.26
N ILE A 43 -7.31 10.20 -38.14
CA ILE A 43 -7.21 9.59 -36.80
C ILE A 43 -8.56 8.96 -36.40
N VAL A 44 -9.67 9.66 -36.59
CA VAL A 44 -11.02 9.12 -36.33
C VAL A 44 -11.28 7.87 -37.16
N HIS A 45 -11.00 7.94 -38.47
CA HIS A 45 -11.14 6.78 -39.35
C HIS A 45 -10.31 5.59 -38.88
N THR A 46 -9.08 5.86 -38.44
CA THR A 46 -8.17 4.85 -37.91
C THR A 46 -8.71 4.17 -36.64
N ILE A 47 -9.24 4.96 -35.70
CA ILE A 47 -9.85 4.44 -34.46
C ILE A 47 -11.09 3.59 -34.78
N GLU A 48 -11.98 4.09 -35.64
CA GLU A 48 -13.20 3.36 -36.04
C GLU A 48 -12.87 2.04 -36.75
N ALA A 49 -11.92 2.07 -37.68
CA ALA A 49 -11.45 0.87 -38.38
C ALA A 49 -10.78 -0.12 -37.42
N HIS A 50 -10.06 0.37 -36.41
CA HIS A 50 -9.48 -0.47 -35.36
C HIS A 50 -10.57 -1.16 -34.54
N ILE A 51 -11.59 -0.41 -34.08
CA ILE A 51 -12.74 -0.96 -33.33
C ILE A 51 -13.44 -2.07 -34.10
N GLU A 52 -13.60 -1.93 -35.42
CA GLU A 52 -14.24 -2.95 -36.24
C GLU A 52 -13.42 -4.25 -36.30
N LYS A 53 -12.09 -4.15 -36.38
CA LYS A 53 -11.15 -5.27 -36.56
C LYS A 53 -10.79 -6.04 -35.29
N VAL A 54 -10.71 -5.37 -34.14
CA VAL A 54 -10.22 -6.00 -32.90
C VAL A 54 -11.19 -7.01 -32.29
N LYS A 55 -10.65 -7.89 -31.42
CA LYS A 55 -11.44 -8.90 -30.71
C LYS A 55 -12.45 -8.24 -29.76
N PRO A 56 -13.57 -8.89 -29.42
CA PRO A 56 -14.59 -8.32 -28.54
C PRO A 56 -14.06 -7.69 -27.24
N ARG A 57 -13.12 -8.37 -26.57
CA ARG A 57 -12.46 -7.89 -25.33
C ARG A 57 -11.68 -6.58 -25.49
N GLU A 58 -11.15 -6.32 -26.68
CA GLU A 58 -10.31 -5.16 -27.02
C GLU A 58 -11.17 -3.97 -27.51
N LYS A 59 -12.48 -4.17 -27.76
CA LYS A 59 -13.38 -3.12 -28.22
C LYS A 59 -13.72 -2.10 -27.13
N LEU A 60 -13.84 -2.55 -25.87
CA LEU A 60 -14.16 -1.65 -24.76
C LEU A 60 -13.06 -0.58 -24.53
N PRO A 61 -11.76 -0.94 -24.45
CA PRO A 61 -10.67 0.05 -24.38
C PRO A 61 -10.73 1.11 -25.49
N ALA A 62 -11.02 0.71 -26.73
CA ALA A 62 -11.12 1.63 -27.85
C ALA A 62 -12.35 2.57 -27.76
N ILE A 63 -13.46 2.13 -27.15
CA ILE A 63 -14.59 3.02 -26.83
C ILE A 63 -14.22 4.03 -25.73
N TYR A 64 -13.44 3.63 -24.72
CA TYR A 64 -12.92 4.56 -23.71
C TYR A 64 -11.94 5.58 -24.30
N LEU A 65 -11.19 5.21 -25.35
CA LEU A 65 -10.36 6.17 -26.07
C LEU A 65 -11.21 7.25 -26.74
N ILE A 66 -12.30 6.87 -27.43
CA ILE A 66 -13.24 7.84 -28.00
C ILE A 66 -13.75 8.77 -26.89
N ASP A 67 -14.15 8.20 -25.75
CA ASP A 67 -14.64 8.94 -24.59
C ASP A 67 -13.64 9.99 -24.07
N SER A 68 -12.37 9.62 -23.88
CA SER A 68 -11.31 10.55 -23.46
C SER A 68 -11.09 11.64 -24.50
N ILE A 69 -10.95 11.29 -25.79
CA ILE A 69 -10.72 12.28 -26.86
C ILE A 69 -11.85 13.33 -26.90
N VAL A 70 -13.12 12.93 -26.84
CA VAL A 70 -14.23 13.89 -26.95
C VAL A 70 -14.42 14.75 -25.70
N LYS A 71 -13.98 14.29 -24.53
CA LYS A 71 -14.03 15.04 -23.27
C LYS A 71 -12.85 15.97 -23.11
N ASP A 72 -11.66 15.49 -23.42
CA ASP A 72 -10.42 16.22 -23.17
C ASP A 72 -10.14 17.23 -24.29
N LEU A 73 -10.63 16.99 -25.51
CA LEU A 73 -10.44 17.86 -26.69
C LEU A 73 -11.75 18.50 -27.21
N PRO A 74 -12.51 19.26 -26.39
CA PRO A 74 -13.86 19.71 -26.73
C PRO A 74 -13.92 20.76 -27.85
N GLN A 75 -12.83 21.49 -28.09
CA GLN A 75 -12.70 22.53 -29.13
C GLN A 75 -12.25 21.99 -30.49
N SER A 76 -11.86 20.72 -30.54
CA SER A 76 -11.39 20.06 -31.75
C SER A 76 -12.54 19.63 -32.68
N SER A 77 -12.21 19.24 -33.90
CA SER A 77 -13.14 18.61 -34.84
C SER A 77 -13.50 17.16 -34.48
N TYR A 78 -12.81 16.53 -33.51
CA TYR A 78 -13.03 15.12 -33.14
C TYR A 78 -14.48 14.84 -32.74
N LYS A 79 -15.08 15.71 -31.91
CA LYS A 79 -16.47 15.55 -31.46
C LYS A 79 -17.45 15.51 -32.64
N SER A 80 -17.31 16.42 -33.60
CA SER A 80 -18.22 16.50 -34.75
C SER A 80 -18.02 15.32 -35.71
N LEU A 81 -16.78 14.82 -35.84
CA LEU A 81 -16.45 13.64 -36.64
C LEU A 81 -17.03 12.36 -36.02
N PHE A 82 -16.76 12.10 -34.73
CA PHE A 82 -17.30 10.92 -34.04
C PHE A 82 -18.83 10.92 -34.00
N THR A 83 -19.47 12.09 -33.84
CA THR A 83 -20.94 12.20 -33.82
C THR A 83 -21.61 11.57 -35.06
N LYS A 84 -20.95 11.61 -36.23
CA LYS A 84 -21.50 11.06 -37.48
C LYS A 84 -21.74 9.55 -37.41
N ASN A 85 -20.84 8.84 -36.73
CA ASN A 85 -20.78 7.38 -36.73
C ASN A 85 -21.00 6.75 -35.35
N ILE A 86 -21.05 7.55 -34.27
CA ILE A 86 -21.07 7.05 -32.89
C ILE A 86 -22.18 6.04 -32.62
N VAL A 87 -23.36 6.26 -33.20
CA VAL A 87 -24.50 5.36 -33.09
C VAL A 87 -24.14 3.98 -33.68
N ARG A 88 -23.61 3.95 -34.91
CA ARG A 88 -23.20 2.72 -35.59
C ARG A 88 -22.08 2.01 -34.82
N THR A 89 -21.04 2.75 -34.44
CA THR A 89 -19.87 2.22 -33.75
C THR A 89 -20.27 1.61 -32.41
N PHE A 90 -21.05 2.32 -31.59
CA PHE A 90 -21.47 1.83 -30.29
C PHE A 90 -22.36 0.59 -30.40
N THR A 91 -23.37 0.59 -31.27
CA THR A 91 -24.28 -0.55 -31.47
C THR A 91 -23.53 -1.79 -31.97
N SER A 92 -22.58 -1.63 -32.91
CA SER A 92 -21.72 -2.71 -33.41
C SER A 92 -20.83 -3.32 -32.32
N VAL A 93 -20.30 -2.49 -31.42
CA VAL A 93 -19.53 -2.98 -30.27
C VAL A 93 -20.45 -3.71 -29.28
N PHE A 94 -21.59 -3.12 -28.93
CA PHE A 94 -22.54 -3.66 -27.95
C PHE A 94 -23.07 -5.05 -28.33
N GLU A 95 -23.30 -5.29 -29.62
CA GLU A 95 -23.73 -6.58 -30.16
C GLU A 95 -22.70 -7.69 -29.92
N LYS A 96 -21.41 -7.37 -30.00
CA LYS A 96 -20.31 -8.36 -30.01
C LYS A 96 -19.72 -8.68 -28.64
N VAL A 97 -20.07 -7.93 -27.60
CA VAL A 97 -19.48 -8.06 -26.26
C VAL A 97 -20.41 -8.81 -25.29
N ASN A 98 -19.84 -9.28 -24.18
CA ASN A 98 -20.58 -9.97 -23.13
C ASN A 98 -21.30 -9.00 -22.18
N ASP A 99 -22.18 -9.51 -21.31
CA ASP A 99 -23.02 -8.69 -20.44
C ASP A 99 -22.20 -7.85 -19.42
N LYS A 100 -21.08 -8.39 -18.90
CA LYS A 100 -20.15 -7.62 -18.04
C LYS A 100 -19.65 -6.36 -18.76
N THR A 101 -19.23 -6.50 -20.02
CA THR A 101 -18.78 -5.37 -20.83
C THR A 101 -19.93 -4.45 -21.24
N ARG A 102 -21.15 -4.96 -21.46
CA ARG A 102 -22.34 -4.13 -21.74
C ARG A 102 -22.66 -3.17 -20.59
N LEU A 103 -22.49 -3.59 -19.34
CA LEU A 103 -22.63 -2.71 -18.18
C LEU A 103 -21.60 -1.57 -18.19
N ALA A 104 -20.35 -1.87 -18.56
CA ALA A 104 -19.31 -0.85 -18.70
C ALA A 104 -19.63 0.12 -19.86
N LEU A 105 -20.10 -0.40 -21.00
CA LEU A 105 -20.55 0.43 -22.13
C LEU A 105 -21.72 1.34 -21.74
N PHE A 106 -22.65 0.85 -20.93
CA PHE A 106 -23.72 1.69 -20.37
C PHE A 106 -23.16 2.84 -19.55
N ALA A 107 -22.19 2.58 -18.67
CA ALA A 107 -21.53 3.63 -17.90
C ALA A 107 -20.85 4.68 -18.79
N VAL A 108 -20.17 4.27 -19.86
CA VAL A 108 -19.58 5.19 -20.86
C VAL A 108 -20.67 6.01 -21.54
N ARG A 109 -21.76 5.37 -22.00
CA ARG A 109 -22.90 6.06 -22.63
C ARG A 109 -23.51 7.13 -21.71
N LEU A 110 -23.61 6.89 -20.41
CA LEU A 110 -24.12 7.90 -19.46
C LEU A 110 -23.22 9.13 -19.40
N SER A 111 -21.91 8.95 -19.55
CA SER A 111 -20.95 10.05 -19.50
C SER A 111 -20.97 10.95 -20.75
N TRP A 112 -21.67 10.53 -21.81
CA TRP A 112 -21.82 11.30 -23.05
C TRP A 112 -22.96 12.31 -23.03
N VAL A 113 -23.76 12.33 -21.97
CA VAL A 113 -24.81 13.35 -21.78
C VAL A 113 -24.16 14.74 -21.72
N GLY A 114 -24.56 15.64 -22.61
CA GLY A 114 -23.96 16.98 -22.74
C GLY A 114 -22.67 17.02 -23.56
N VAL A 115 -22.07 15.87 -23.89
CA VAL A 115 -20.91 15.77 -24.78
C VAL A 115 -21.37 15.62 -26.23
N PHE A 116 -22.21 14.61 -26.51
CA PHE A 116 -22.80 14.42 -27.83
C PHE A 116 -24.20 15.05 -27.92
N PRO A 117 -24.64 15.44 -29.13
CA PRO A 117 -26.00 15.92 -29.35
C PRO A 117 -27.06 14.92 -28.88
N ASN A 118 -28.09 15.43 -28.19
CA ASN A 118 -29.13 14.60 -27.59
C ASN A 118 -29.86 13.72 -28.62
N ASN A 119 -30.09 14.21 -29.84
CA ASN A 119 -30.68 13.43 -30.92
C ASN A 119 -29.85 12.18 -31.31
N ALA A 120 -28.52 12.27 -31.31
CA ALA A 120 -27.64 11.14 -31.59
C ALA A 120 -27.71 10.11 -30.46
N LEU A 121 -27.70 10.60 -29.22
CA LEU A 121 -27.82 9.79 -28.00
C LEU A 121 -29.18 9.08 -27.88
N TYR A 122 -30.28 9.75 -28.25
CA TYR A 122 -31.61 9.17 -28.33
C TYR A 122 -31.68 8.06 -29.38
N ARG A 123 -31.14 8.30 -30.58
CA ARG A 123 -31.09 7.28 -31.65
C ARG A 123 -30.28 6.06 -31.21
N LEU A 124 -29.17 6.27 -30.51
CA LEU A 124 -28.35 5.20 -29.93
C LEU A 124 -29.16 4.37 -28.93
N ASP A 125 -29.77 5.02 -27.93
CA ASP A 125 -30.55 4.32 -26.90
C ASP A 125 -31.71 3.54 -27.51
N TRP A 126 -32.41 4.15 -28.47
CA TRP A 126 -33.51 3.50 -29.19
C TRP A 126 -33.05 2.28 -29.98
N GLN A 127 -31.91 2.36 -30.69
CA GLN A 127 -31.38 1.24 -31.46
C GLN A 127 -30.95 0.07 -30.58
N ILE A 128 -30.33 0.33 -29.43
CA ILE A 128 -30.00 -0.74 -28.48
C ILE A 128 -31.27 -1.37 -27.96
N LYS A 129 -32.23 -0.55 -27.51
CA LYS A 129 -33.48 -1.05 -26.93
C LYS A 129 -34.27 -1.91 -27.90
N SER A 130 -34.40 -1.45 -29.15
CA SER A 130 -35.22 -2.12 -30.16
C SER A 130 -34.57 -3.37 -30.75
N ARG A 131 -33.23 -3.47 -30.77
CA ARG A 131 -32.53 -4.54 -31.51
C ARG A 131 -31.70 -5.48 -30.66
N LEU A 132 -31.15 -5.03 -29.53
CA LEU A 132 -30.11 -5.76 -28.79
C LEU A 132 -30.48 -6.06 -27.34
N ASP A 133 -31.12 -5.11 -26.64
CA ASP A 133 -31.46 -5.25 -25.22
C ASP A 133 -32.78 -4.53 -24.89
N PRO A 134 -33.90 -5.26 -24.80
CA PRO A 134 -35.20 -4.69 -24.43
C PRO A 134 -35.21 -3.95 -23.07
N GLY A 135 -34.30 -4.31 -22.17
CA GLY A 135 -34.14 -3.71 -20.84
C GLY A 135 -33.39 -2.38 -20.83
N TRP A 136 -32.84 -1.94 -21.97
CA TRP A 136 -32.06 -0.70 -22.04
C TRP A 136 -32.92 0.54 -21.73
N PRO A 137 -32.50 1.39 -20.77
CA PRO A 137 -33.23 2.61 -20.44
C PRO A 137 -32.97 3.69 -21.50
N ILE A 138 -34.03 4.25 -22.06
CA ILE A 138 -33.92 5.44 -22.92
C ILE A 138 -33.79 6.64 -21.98
N LYS A 139 -32.57 7.16 -21.85
CA LYS A 139 -32.29 8.31 -20.97
C LYS A 139 -32.26 9.62 -21.71
N ALA A 140 -31.91 9.61 -22.99
CA ALA A 140 -32.04 10.81 -23.81
C ALA A 140 -33.52 11.15 -23.98
N THR A 141 -33.87 12.41 -23.76
CA THR A 141 -35.21 12.94 -24.03
C THR A 141 -35.51 12.88 -25.54
N PRO A 142 -36.78 12.75 -25.96
CA PRO A 142 -37.13 12.90 -27.36
C PRO A 142 -36.68 14.28 -27.86
N PRO A 143 -36.27 14.44 -29.13
CA PRO A 143 -35.86 15.72 -29.66
C PRO A 143 -37.04 16.69 -29.67
N VAL A 144 -37.13 17.52 -28.62
CA VAL A 144 -37.99 18.70 -28.59
C VAL A 144 -37.22 19.82 -29.30
N LEU A 145 -37.85 20.50 -30.26
CA LEU A 145 -37.28 21.68 -30.92
C LEU A 145 -36.83 22.70 -29.86
N GLY A 146 -35.51 22.81 -29.63
CA GLY A 146 -34.90 23.94 -28.92
C GLY A 146 -34.56 23.79 -27.43
N SER A 147 -34.54 22.60 -26.82
CA SER A 147 -34.13 22.48 -25.40
C SER A 147 -32.96 21.52 -25.16
N ASN A 148 -31.84 22.09 -24.69
CA ASN A 148 -30.66 21.38 -24.17
C ASN A 148 -30.74 21.18 -22.64
N HIS A 149 -31.91 20.85 -22.08
CA HIS A 149 -32.00 20.58 -20.65
C HIS A 149 -31.34 19.23 -20.31
N VAL A 150 -30.25 19.28 -19.55
CA VAL A 150 -29.56 18.12 -18.97
C VAL A 150 -30.13 17.85 -17.57
N ASP A 151 -30.58 16.62 -17.28
CA ASP A 151 -31.04 16.21 -15.94
C ASP A 151 -29.83 15.94 -15.01
N PRO A 152 -29.69 16.64 -13.86
CA PRO A 152 -28.59 16.45 -12.90
C PRO A 152 -28.51 15.05 -12.28
N SER A 153 -29.61 14.27 -12.23
CA SER A 153 -29.63 12.91 -11.66
C SER A 153 -28.71 11.93 -12.41
N CYS A 154 -28.50 12.16 -13.71
CA CYS A 154 -27.66 11.31 -14.55
C CYS A 154 -26.16 11.42 -14.19
N LEU A 155 -25.70 12.56 -13.67
CA LEU A 155 -24.30 12.80 -13.27
C LEU A 155 -23.92 12.06 -11.98
N GLN A 156 -24.81 12.00 -10.98
CA GLN A 156 -24.57 11.26 -9.74
C GLN A 156 -24.49 9.74 -9.97
N SER A 157 -25.31 9.23 -10.90
CA SER A 157 -25.27 7.83 -11.31
C SER A 157 -23.87 7.44 -11.82
N TRP A 158 -23.22 8.31 -12.59
CA TRP A 158 -21.92 8.05 -13.22
C TRP A 158 -20.79 7.84 -12.20
N GLN A 159 -20.76 8.60 -11.11
CA GLN A 159 -19.75 8.42 -10.06
C GLN A 159 -19.84 7.03 -9.41
N GLN A 160 -21.06 6.52 -9.27
CA GLN A 160 -21.32 5.21 -8.69
C GLN A 160 -20.96 4.06 -9.64
N TYR A 161 -21.30 4.16 -10.93
CA TYR A 161 -20.94 3.14 -11.94
C TYR A 161 -19.43 3.11 -12.24
N SER A 162 -18.76 4.27 -12.22
CA SER A 162 -17.29 4.37 -12.33
C SER A 162 -16.60 3.62 -11.19
N LYS A 163 -17.06 3.82 -9.95
CA LYS A 163 -16.55 3.13 -8.76
C LYS A 163 -16.79 1.61 -8.82
N MET A 164 -17.99 1.18 -9.20
CA MET A 164 -18.34 -0.24 -9.38
C MET A 164 -17.49 -0.94 -10.46
N TRP A 165 -17.07 -0.21 -11.48
CA TRP A 165 -16.17 -0.72 -12.52
C TRP A 165 -14.73 -0.88 -12.03
N LEU A 166 -14.19 0.07 -11.25
CA LEU A 166 -12.91 -0.10 -10.57
C LEU A 166 -12.93 -1.36 -9.68
N ASP A 167 -14.01 -1.56 -8.92
CA ASP A 167 -14.19 -2.74 -8.07
C ASP A 167 -14.25 -4.05 -8.89
N CYS A 168 -14.83 -4.03 -10.10
CA CYS A 168 -14.89 -5.20 -11.00
C CYS A 168 -13.57 -5.51 -11.74
N LYS A 169 -12.66 -4.52 -11.86
CA LYS A 169 -11.29 -4.68 -12.37
C LYS A 169 -10.39 -5.29 -11.29
N ASP A 170 -10.67 -4.97 -10.02
CA ASP A 170 -9.92 -5.49 -8.89
C ASP A 170 -10.16 -6.97 -8.61
N ASN A 171 -11.27 -7.60 -9.03
CA ASN A 171 -11.47 -9.04 -8.79
C ASN A 171 -10.51 -9.96 -9.60
N ASP A 172 -10.00 -9.54 -10.76
CA ASP A 172 -8.94 -10.29 -11.49
C ASP A 172 -7.53 -9.88 -11.02
N SER A 173 -7.35 -8.58 -10.69
CA SER A 173 -6.10 -8.06 -10.13
C SER A 173 -5.83 -8.60 -8.73
N THR A 174 -6.84 -8.74 -7.88
CA THR A 174 -6.73 -9.33 -6.53
C THR A 174 -6.38 -10.80 -6.57
N LEU A 175 -6.79 -11.56 -7.59
CA LEU A 175 -6.32 -12.94 -7.79
C LEU A 175 -4.82 -12.97 -8.11
N LEU A 176 -4.34 -12.09 -9.00
CA LEU A 176 -2.91 -11.97 -9.30
C LEU A 176 -2.10 -11.38 -8.14
N GLN A 177 -2.66 -10.41 -7.42
CA GLN A 177 -2.07 -9.77 -6.25
C GLN A 177 -2.07 -10.73 -5.07
N HIS A 178 -3.09 -11.58 -4.86
CA HIS A 178 -3.05 -12.64 -3.84
C HIS A 178 -2.00 -13.70 -4.19
N VAL A 179 -1.87 -14.06 -5.46
CA VAL A 179 -0.84 -15.02 -5.91
C VAL A 179 0.57 -14.42 -5.78
N GLN A 180 0.75 -13.13 -6.09
CA GLN A 180 2.01 -12.41 -5.89
C GLN A 180 2.30 -12.17 -4.40
N ASN A 181 1.31 -11.80 -3.60
CA ASN A 181 1.41 -11.61 -2.16
C ASN A 181 1.66 -12.96 -1.45
N ALA A 182 1.11 -14.08 -1.93
CA ALA A 182 1.42 -15.42 -1.43
C ALA A 182 2.86 -15.84 -1.76
N LYS A 183 3.36 -15.49 -2.95
CA LYS A 183 4.80 -15.62 -3.29
C LYS A 183 5.68 -14.71 -2.43
N ILE A 184 5.25 -13.48 -2.13
CA ILE A 184 5.97 -12.55 -1.26
C ILE A 184 5.93 -13.01 0.21
N MET A 185 4.80 -13.55 0.70
CA MET A 185 4.65 -14.08 2.06
C MET A 185 5.53 -15.31 2.30
N THR A 186 5.59 -16.24 1.34
CA THR A 186 6.48 -17.41 1.46
C THR A 186 7.95 -16.99 1.49
N VAL A 187 8.35 -16.02 0.66
CA VAL A 187 9.72 -15.47 0.66
C VAL A 187 10.03 -14.68 1.96
N GLN A 188 9.07 -13.91 2.47
CA GLN A 188 9.20 -13.18 3.73
C GLN A 188 9.26 -14.10 4.95
N HIS A 189 8.45 -15.16 5.05
CA HIS A 189 8.54 -16.14 6.14
C HIS A 189 9.90 -16.85 6.16
N VAL A 190 10.46 -17.18 4.98
CA VAL A 190 11.80 -17.77 4.87
C VAL A 190 12.90 -16.77 5.26
N GLN A 191 12.77 -15.49 4.90
CA GLN A 191 13.71 -14.45 5.33
C GLN A 191 13.62 -14.14 6.83
N ILE A 192 12.40 -14.06 7.39
CA ILE A 192 12.17 -13.86 8.83
C ILE A 192 12.72 -15.05 9.63
N ALA A 193 12.52 -16.29 9.16
CA ALA A 193 13.12 -17.47 9.80
C ALA A 193 14.66 -17.44 9.77
N LYS A 194 15.28 -16.96 8.68
CA LYS A 194 16.73 -16.73 8.61
C LYS A 194 17.20 -15.63 9.58
N ILE A 195 16.44 -14.55 9.74
CA ILE A 195 16.76 -13.47 10.68
C ILE A 195 16.60 -13.94 12.14
N MET A 196 15.53 -14.66 12.47
CA MET A 196 15.28 -15.17 13.81
C MET A 196 16.33 -16.20 14.25
N THR A 197 16.77 -17.08 13.35
CA THR A 197 17.84 -18.04 13.66
C THR A 197 19.17 -17.31 13.91
N VAL A 198 19.52 -16.31 13.10
CA VAL A 198 20.71 -15.46 13.32
C VAL A 198 20.62 -14.70 14.64
N GLN A 199 19.44 -14.18 15.00
CA GLN A 199 19.24 -13.44 16.25
C GLN A 199 19.28 -14.33 17.49
N HIS A 200 18.76 -15.56 17.42
CA HIS A 200 18.94 -16.55 18.48
C HIS A 200 20.42 -16.92 18.69
N VAL A 201 21.20 -17.05 17.62
CA VAL A 201 22.65 -17.33 17.68
C VAL A 201 23.43 -16.15 18.27
N GLN A 202 23.08 -14.91 17.94
CA GLN A 202 23.70 -13.71 18.53
C GLN A 202 23.32 -13.52 20.01
N ASN A 203 22.07 -13.74 20.38
CA ASN A 203 21.62 -13.64 21.77
C ASN A 203 22.27 -14.73 22.65
N ALA A 204 22.52 -15.93 22.12
CA ALA A 204 23.27 -16.97 22.82
C ALA A 204 24.74 -16.56 23.09
N LYS A 205 25.41 -15.89 22.14
CA LYS A 205 26.76 -15.34 22.34
C LYS A 205 26.78 -14.25 23.43
N ILE A 206 25.77 -13.37 23.45
CA ILE A 206 25.64 -12.33 24.49
C ILE A 206 25.43 -12.97 25.88
N MET A 207 24.61 -14.03 25.98
CA MET A 207 24.40 -14.75 27.25
C MET A 207 25.69 -15.37 27.80
N THR A 208 26.54 -15.96 26.95
CA THR A 208 27.84 -16.50 27.42
C THR A 208 28.76 -15.40 27.97
N HIS A 209 28.76 -14.21 27.36
CA HIS A 209 29.54 -13.07 27.86
C HIS A 209 29.01 -12.55 29.20
N VAL A 210 27.68 -12.47 29.36
CA VAL A 210 27.04 -11.99 30.60
C VAL A 210 27.25 -12.99 31.75
N GLN A 211 27.18 -14.29 31.49
CA GLN A 211 27.47 -15.32 32.49
C GLN A 211 28.94 -15.30 32.92
N ASN A 212 29.88 -15.18 31.96
CA ASN A 212 31.31 -15.09 32.25
C ASN A 212 31.66 -13.84 33.07
N ALA A 213 31.00 -12.69 32.81
CA ALA A 213 31.15 -11.47 33.60
C ALA A 213 30.65 -11.63 35.04
N LYS A 214 29.50 -12.31 35.25
CA LYS A 214 28.99 -12.61 36.60
C LYS A 214 29.95 -13.52 37.38
N ILE A 215 30.52 -14.53 36.73
CA ILE A 215 31.52 -15.43 37.33
C ILE A 215 32.79 -14.65 37.74
N MET A 216 33.28 -13.76 36.88
CA MET A 216 34.44 -12.89 37.18
C MET A 216 34.21 -12.02 38.41
N THR A 217 33.03 -11.42 38.56
CA THR A 217 32.69 -10.60 39.74
C THR A 217 32.67 -11.45 41.02
N VAL A 218 32.14 -12.67 40.97
CA VAL A 218 32.12 -13.58 42.13
C VAL A 218 33.54 -14.02 42.51
N LEU A 219 34.38 -14.35 41.53
CA LEU A 219 35.78 -14.70 41.76
C LEU A 219 36.57 -13.52 42.36
N PHE A 220 36.36 -12.31 41.86
CA PHE A 220 36.99 -11.09 42.40
C PHE A 220 36.58 -10.84 43.86
N ASN A 221 35.29 -10.94 44.17
CA ASN A 221 34.79 -10.80 45.54
C ASN A 221 35.33 -11.90 46.47
N LEU A 222 35.42 -13.15 46.02
CA LEU A 222 36.06 -14.24 46.76
C LEU A 222 37.54 -13.96 47.04
N GLN A 223 38.28 -13.40 46.07
CA GLN A 223 39.67 -12.99 46.28
C GLN A 223 39.78 -11.85 47.31
N LEU A 224 38.89 -10.86 47.26
CA LEU A 224 38.85 -9.77 48.25
C LEU A 224 38.52 -10.29 49.66
N VAL A 225 37.55 -11.21 49.78
CA VAL A 225 37.20 -11.84 51.06
C VAL A 225 38.38 -12.65 51.59
N LYS A 226 39.05 -13.46 50.75
CA LYS A 226 40.29 -14.17 51.13
C LYS A 226 41.36 -13.21 51.63
N ARG A 227 41.60 -12.08 50.94
CA ARG A 227 42.56 -11.05 51.39
C ARG A 227 42.15 -10.43 52.74
N LYS A 228 40.87 -10.12 52.96
CA LYS A 228 40.36 -9.60 54.23
C LYS A 228 40.50 -10.61 55.37
N ILE A 229 40.22 -11.89 55.12
CA ILE A 229 40.38 -12.97 56.10
C ILE A 229 41.86 -13.15 56.45
N MET A 230 42.76 -13.13 55.46
CA MET A 230 44.20 -13.18 55.70
C MET A 230 44.67 -12.00 56.55
N LYS A 231 44.22 -10.77 56.24
CA LYS A 231 44.50 -9.58 57.06
C LYS A 231 43.95 -9.73 58.49
N LYS A 232 42.70 -10.17 58.67
CA LYS A 232 42.12 -10.40 60.00
C LYS A 232 42.89 -11.47 60.79
N ARG A 233 43.31 -12.57 60.16
CA ARG A 233 44.15 -13.59 60.80
C ARG A 233 45.51 -13.02 61.21
N PHE A 234 46.13 -12.21 60.35
CA PHE A 234 47.37 -11.52 60.64
C PHE A 234 47.22 -10.55 61.83
N PHE A 235 46.18 -9.72 61.83
CA PHE A 235 45.89 -8.80 62.95
C PHE A 235 45.56 -9.54 64.24
N LYS A 236 44.79 -10.64 64.19
CA LYS A 236 44.51 -11.47 65.37
C LYS A 236 45.79 -12.09 65.93
N HIS A 237 46.67 -12.60 65.07
CA HIS A 237 47.96 -13.14 65.48
C HIS A 237 48.83 -12.06 66.12
N PHE A 238 48.93 -10.89 65.48
CA PHE A 238 49.65 -9.73 66.01
C PHE A 238 49.10 -9.27 67.37
N TYR A 239 47.77 -9.16 67.51
CA TYR A 239 47.12 -8.79 68.77
C TYR A 239 47.33 -9.82 69.88
N LEU A 240 47.28 -11.12 69.56
CA LEU A 240 47.58 -12.18 70.54
C LEU A 240 49.05 -12.17 70.97
N CYS A 241 49.98 -11.84 70.06
CA CYS A 241 51.38 -11.62 70.39
C CYS A 241 51.56 -10.40 71.31
N LEU A 242 50.88 -9.29 71.02
CA LEU A 242 50.88 -8.10 71.89
C LEU A 242 50.29 -8.39 73.27
N LEU A 243 49.17 -9.11 73.36
CA LEU A 243 48.58 -9.50 74.65
C LEU A 243 49.51 -10.42 75.46
N LYS A 244 50.21 -11.35 74.80
CA LYS A 244 51.22 -12.19 75.46
C LYS A 244 52.40 -11.36 75.97
N TRP A 245 52.85 -10.38 75.18
CA TRP A 245 53.92 -9.46 75.60
C TRP A 245 53.48 -8.60 76.79
N CYS A 246 52.32 -7.97 76.71
CA CYS A 246 51.76 -7.13 77.77
C CYS A 246 51.51 -7.91 79.08
N ARG A 247 51.02 -9.15 78.99
CA ARG A 247 50.86 -10.03 80.18
C ARG A 247 52.22 -10.40 80.81
N SER A 248 53.25 -10.60 79.99
CA SER A 248 54.62 -10.81 80.48
C SER A 248 55.20 -9.57 81.17
N GLU A 249 54.70 -8.38 80.85
CA GLU A 249 55.08 -7.12 81.53
C GLU A 249 54.26 -6.86 82.80
N GLU A 250 52.97 -7.20 82.84
CA GLU A 250 52.13 -7.06 84.05
C GLU A 250 52.49 -8.04 85.18
N GLU A 251 52.89 -9.28 84.87
CA GLU A 251 53.42 -10.20 85.91
C GLU A 251 54.72 -9.68 86.54
N ASN A 252 55.43 -8.76 85.87
CA ASN A 252 56.63 -8.13 86.42
C ASN A 252 56.34 -6.89 87.31
N THR A 253 55.06 -6.49 87.53
CA THR A 253 54.68 -5.30 88.33
C THR A 253 53.37 -5.44 89.18
N LYS A 254 53.44 -6.13 90.34
CA LYS A 254 52.76 -6.04 91.71
C LYS A 254 51.61 -5.00 92.02
N PRO A 255 50.89 -4.94 93.21
CA PRO A 255 50.39 -5.88 94.27
C PRO A 255 48.91 -5.64 94.85
N SER A 256 48.33 -6.66 95.53
CA SER A 256 47.35 -6.83 96.68
C SER A 256 46.13 -5.94 97.15
N VAL A 257 44.99 -6.66 97.38
CA VAL A 257 43.83 -6.64 98.36
C VAL A 257 42.83 -5.47 98.57
N HIS A 258 41.56 -5.92 98.69
CA HIS A 258 40.51 -5.48 99.64
C HIS A 258 39.85 -4.12 99.37
N PHE A 259 38.61 -3.97 99.86
CA PHE A 259 37.72 -2.81 99.72
C PHE A 259 36.92 -2.74 98.43
N LEU A 260 35.67 -3.18 98.51
CA LEU A 260 34.51 -2.27 98.42
C LEU A 260 33.19 -3.07 98.56
N ASN A 261 33.01 -3.71 99.71
CA ASN A 261 31.67 -4.05 100.22
C ASN A 261 31.47 -3.22 101.50
N LEU A 262 30.25 -2.69 101.69
CA LEU A 262 29.75 -1.94 102.87
C LEU A 262 29.49 -0.43 102.70
N LYS A 263 29.08 0.01 101.51
CA LYS A 263 28.08 1.10 101.38
C LYS A 263 26.63 0.62 101.66
N LYS A 264 26.44 -0.65 102.05
CA LYS A 264 25.12 -1.28 102.32
C LYS A 264 24.54 -1.05 103.72
N LYS A 265 25.17 -0.25 104.59
CA LYS A 265 24.72 -0.08 105.99
C LYS A 265 24.19 1.33 106.30
N LYS A 266 23.26 1.83 105.48
CA LYS A 266 22.40 3.00 105.80
C LYS A 266 20.90 2.71 105.66
N GLN A 267 20.49 1.44 105.67
CA GLN A 267 19.08 1.03 105.54
C GLN A 267 18.52 0.23 106.74
N GLN A 268 19.22 0.22 107.87
CA GLN A 268 18.68 -0.12 109.19
C GLN A 268 19.34 0.82 110.20
N GLU A 269 18.61 1.87 110.59
CA GLU A 269 19.00 2.91 111.56
C GLU A 269 18.65 2.44 112.98
N ASN A 270 19.68 2.08 113.77
CA ASN A 270 19.78 1.91 115.23
C ASN A 270 20.94 0.95 115.55
#